data_AF-A0A328AGJ6-F1
#
_entry.id   AF-A0A328AGJ6-F1
#
_cell.length_a   1.000
_cell.length_b   1.000
_cell.length_c   1.000
_cell.angle_alpha   90.00
_cell.angle_beta   90.00
_cell.angle_gamma   90.00
#
_symmetry.space_group_name_H-M   'P 1'
#
loop_
_entity.id
_entity.type
_entity.pdbx_description
1 polymer ?
#
loop_
_entity_poly.entity_id
_entity_poly.type
_entity_poly.pdbx_seq_one_letter_code
_entity_poly.pdbx_strand_id
1 'polypeptide(L)'
;MGPARGSGSAVAEIAHRALQDQARAAVCRNTCGHSRALWRQGAHRPAAGGRGRDMEYGLLLSRLQIAVPFAFHIVFPAIALGLASYLAVLEGLWLTTRNTAFRNLRLFWIRIFAVAFGMGLVSVIWILAGGGVGQALTGWRPDLLSPALAYGLGHMILAAYLATALVVGAASAWRLLREPDEEESCLAMKMAVGMFAIAAPLQLVLGDLSGARSAGPAPIEAGAAGAVVVGVDLALMALGAWGAYLIWRGRLGGAAPFLWTCVVLAPAGIVGALAGWLVAEIDRSPASLVGAAQGVPSGPFLTFVAVYVVVFALAAFHILTLIGRGPRPLPLEGAA
;
A
#
# COMPACT_ATOMS: atom_id res chain seq x y z
N MET A 1 56.46 78.64 44.23
CA MET A 1 56.50 77.17 44.15
C MET A 1 55.44 76.71 43.15
N GLY A 2 55.85 76.24 41.97
CA GLY A 2 54.96 75.63 40.97
C GLY A 2 55.63 74.36 40.44
N PRO A 3 55.04 73.17 40.61
CA PRO A 3 55.75 71.93 40.30
C PRO A 3 55.64 71.58 38.81
N ALA A 4 56.72 70.98 38.32
CA ALA A 4 56.90 70.43 36.98
C ALA A 4 55.83 69.37 36.64
N ARG A 5 55.10 69.58 35.53
CA ARG A 5 54.30 68.55 34.86
C ARG A 5 54.99 68.21 33.52
N GLY A 6 55.92 67.28 33.55
CA GLY A 6 56.60 66.80 32.34
C GLY A 6 57.25 65.45 32.59
N SER A 7 56.63 64.37 32.11
CA SER A 7 57.25 63.07 31.73
C SER A 7 56.25 61.90 31.73
N GLY A 8 55.10 62.00 32.40
CA GLY A 8 54.17 60.87 32.56
C GLY A 8 53.26 60.55 31.34
N SER A 9 52.95 61.53 30.50
CA SER A 9 51.99 61.34 29.39
C SER A 9 52.59 60.68 28.15
N ALA A 10 53.87 60.94 27.86
CA ALA A 10 54.55 60.40 26.67
C ALA A 10 54.82 58.89 26.79
N VAL A 11 55.17 58.41 27.98
CA VAL A 11 55.44 56.98 28.22
C VAL A 11 54.14 56.15 28.16
N ALA A 12 53.04 56.70 28.68
CA ALA A 12 51.72 56.07 28.57
C ALA A 12 51.25 55.96 27.11
N GLU A 13 51.51 56.98 26.29
CA GLU A 13 51.13 56.97 24.88
C GLU A 13 51.99 55.99 24.05
N ILE A 14 53.28 55.87 24.33
CA ILE A 14 54.17 54.89 23.68
C ILE A 14 53.77 53.45 24.05
N ALA A 15 53.47 53.18 25.33
CA ALA A 15 53.01 51.87 25.78
C ALA A 15 51.66 51.48 25.15
N HIS A 16 50.73 52.43 25.03
CA HIS A 16 49.43 52.21 24.40
C HIS A 16 49.56 51.89 22.90
N ARG A 17 50.44 52.59 22.17
CA ARG A 17 50.71 52.30 20.75
C ARG A 17 51.38 50.94 20.56
N ALA A 18 52.34 50.57 21.41
CA ALA A 18 53.01 49.26 21.34
C ALA A 18 52.03 48.09 21.57
N LEU A 19 51.07 48.24 22.49
CA LEU A 19 50.01 47.25 22.72
C LEU A 19 49.05 47.14 21.53
N GLN A 20 48.70 48.25 20.87
CA GLN A 20 47.86 48.23 19.67
C GLN A 20 48.57 47.56 18.49
N ASP A 21 49.87 47.75 18.33
CA ASP A 21 50.65 47.10 17.26
C ASP A 21 50.83 45.59 17.52
N GLN A 22 51.03 45.17 18.77
CA GLN A 22 51.01 43.75 19.14
C GLN A 22 49.64 43.09 18.87
N ALA A 23 48.54 43.78 19.19
CA ALA A 23 47.19 43.28 18.93
C ALA A 23 46.92 43.13 17.41
N ARG A 24 47.34 44.09 16.60
CA ARG A 24 47.24 44.04 15.13
C ARG A 24 48.09 42.92 14.53
N ALA A 25 49.30 42.72 15.03
CA ALA A 25 50.18 41.63 14.59
C ALA A 25 49.63 40.23 14.99
N ALA A 26 48.94 40.11 16.13
CA ALA A 26 48.30 38.87 16.54
C ALA A 26 47.08 38.53 15.67
N VAL A 27 46.26 39.52 15.32
CA VAL A 27 45.11 39.33 14.40
C VAL A 27 45.59 38.90 13.01
N CYS A 28 46.66 39.52 12.49
CA CYS A 28 47.21 39.22 11.17
C CYS A 28 47.81 37.80 11.10
N ARG A 29 48.47 37.33 12.18
CA ARG A 29 48.95 35.95 12.31
C ARG A 29 47.81 34.93 12.40
N ASN A 30 46.76 35.22 13.16
CA ASN A 30 45.62 34.31 13.29
C ASN A 30 44.80 34.22 12.00
N THR A 31 44.59 35.32 11.27
CA THR A 31 43.85 35.31 9.99
C THR A 31 44.63 34.64 8.85
N CYS A 32 45.96 34.83 8.76
CA CYS A 32 46.80 34.15 7.78
C CYS A 32 47.00 32.65 8.09
N GLY A 33 47.00 32.26 9.38
CA GLY A 33 47.04 30.87 9.81
C GLY A 33 45.72 30.12 9.56
N HIS A 34 44.58 30.77 9.85
CA HIS A 34 43.25 30.19 9.62
C HIS A 34 42.97 29.96 8.14
N SER A 35 43.38 30.90 7.28
CA SER A 35 43.19 30.77 5.83
C SER A 35 44.03 29.61 5.23
N ARG A 36 45.29 29.40 5.64
CA ARG A 36 46.07 28.23 5.18
C ARG A 36 45.56 26.89 5.71
N ALA A 37 45.04 26.86 6.94
CA ALA A 37 44.42 25.65 7.49
C ALA A 37 43.12 25.29 6.75
N LEU A 38 42.29 26.28 6.42
CA LEU A 38 41.07 26.10 5.63
C LEU A 38 41.38 25.69 4.17
N TRP A 39 42.46 26.20 3.57
CA TRP A 39 42.89 25.77 2.22
C TRP A 39 43.42 24.32 2.19
N ARG A 40 44.09 23.85 3.25
CA ARG A 40 44.49 22.43 3.36
C ARG A 40 43.32 21.49 3.65
N GLN A 41 42.32 21.94 4.41
CA GLN A 41 41.08 21.18 4.64
C GLN A 41 40.14 21.19 3.42
N GLY A 42 40.22 22.22 2.56
CA GLY A 42 39.49 22.31 1.29
C GLY A 42 40.10 21.53 0.11
N ALA A 43 41.30 20.96 0.27
CA ALA A 43 41.99 20.20 -0.79
C ALA A 43 41.55 18.73 -0.90
N HIS A 44 40.71 18.24 0.02
CA HIS A 44 39.93 17.02 -0.17
C HIS A 44 38.52 17.39 -0.62
N ARG A 45 38.38 17.89 -1.85
CA ARG A 45 37.10 17.84 -2.55
C ARG A 45 36.85 16.38 -2.95
N PRO A 46 35.93 15.63 -2.33
CA PRO A 46 35.46 14.41 -2.96
C PRO A 46 34.85 14.81 -4.30
N ALA A 47 35.12 14.04 -5.36
CA ALA A 47 34.55 14.27 -6.68
C ALA A 47 33.03 14.49 -6.58
N ALA A 48 32.60 15.75 -6.72
CA ALA A 48 31.23 16.19 -6.41
C ALA A 48 30.17 15.76 -7.44
N GLY A 49 30.53 14.94 -8.43
CA GLY A 49 29.62 14.44 -9.47
C GLY A 49 29.17 12.98 -9.32
N GLY A 50 29.80 12.20 -8.43
CA GLY A 50 29.48 10.77 -8.21
C GLY A 50 28.60 10.52 -6.99
N ARG A 51 29.03 11.04 -5.83
CA ARG A 51 28.42 10.77 -4.51
C ARG A 51 26.94 11.17 -4.40
N GLY A 52 26.49 12.19 -5.12
CA GLY A 52 25.09 12.61 -5.14
C GLY A 52 24.18 11.62 -5.89
N ARG A 53 24.63 11.12 -7.05
CA ARG A 53 23.90 10.13 -7.83
C ARG A 53 23.88 8.78 -7.13
N ASP A 54 25.00 8.36 -6.52
CA ASP A 54 25.07 7.10 -5.78
C ASP A 54 24.12 7.07 -4.56
N MET A 55 23.96 8.21 -3.87
CA MET A 55 22.98 8.37 -2.78
C MET A 55 21.53 8.34 -3.29
N GLU A 56 21.26 9.00 -4.42
CA GLU A 56 19.94 9.02 -5.06
C GLU A 56 19.52 7.61 -5.53
N TYR A 57 20.43 6.88 -6.18
CA TYR A 57 20.19 5.49 -6.58
C TYR A 57 20.02 4.56 -5.38
N GLY A 58 20.80 4.76 -4.30
CA GLY A 58 20.66 3.99 -3.06
C GLY A 58 19.29 4.19 -2.40
N LEU A 59 18.81 5.43 -2.33
CA LEU A 59 17.48 5.77 -1.80
C LEU A 59 16.34 5.26 -2.69
N LEU A 60 16.49 5.35 -4.02
CA LEU A 60 15.51 4.81 -4.95
C LEU A 60 15.42 3.29 -4.82
N LEU A 61 16.56 2.60 -4.76
CA LEU A 61 16.62 1.16 -4.59
C LEU A 61 16.00 0.71 -3.27
N SER A 62 16.29 1.43 -2.17
CA SER A 62 15.73 1.12 -0.86
C SER A 62 14.20 1.25 -0.83
N ARG A 63 13.65 2.26 -1.52
CA ARG A 63 12.20 2.44 -1.69
C ARG A 63 11.59 1.32 -2.52
N LEU A 64 12.23 0.94 -3.63
CA LEU A 64 11.75 -0.16 -4.48
C LEU A 64 11.78 -1.50 -3.76
N GLN A 65 12.78 -1.74 -2.90
CA GLN A 65 12.89 -2.95 -2.09
C GLN A 65 11.76 -3.12 -1.08
N ILE A 66 11.07 -2.04 -0.70
CA ILE A 66 9.87 -2.08 0.15
C ILE A 66 8.61 -2.07 -0.72
N ALA A 67 8.49 -1.10 -1.64
CA ALA A 67 7.27 -0.90 -2.40
C ALA A 67 6.90 -2.08 -3.29
N VAL A 68 7.88 -2.69 -3.98
CA VAL A 68 7.61 -3.77 -4.95
C VAL A 68 7.07 -5.03 -4.25
N PRO A 69 7.71 -5.57 -3.19
CA PRO A 69 7.15 -6.70 -2.46
C PRO A 69 5.77 -6.44 -1.87
N PHE A 70 5.53 -5.25 -1.30
CA PHE A 70 4.23 -4.89 -0.72
C PHE A 70 3.14 -4.80 -1.79
N ALA A 71 3.43 -4.21 -2.95
CA ALA A 71 2.48 -4.15 -4.07
C ALA A 71 2.04 -5.55 -4.54
N PHE A 72 2.97 -6.50 -4.62
CA PHE A 72 2.62 -7.90 -4.92
C PHE A 72 1.87 -8.58 -3.78
N HIS A 73 2.27 -8.32 -2.53
CA HIS A 73 1.68 -8.95 -1.36
C HIS A 73 0.22 -8.54 -1.21
N ILE A 74 -0.12 -7.24 -1.16
CA ILE A 74 -1.44 -6.70 -0.77
C ILE A 74 -2.62 -7.35 -1.51
N VAL A 75 -2.46 -7.69 -2.79
CA VAL A 75 -3.53 -8.27 -3.61
C VAL A 75 -4.04 -9.60 -3.05
N PHE A 76 -3.14 -10.46 -2.56
CA PHE A 76 -3.51 -11.82 -2.16
C PHE A 76 -4.18 -11.92 -0.78
N PRO A 77 -3.67 -11.29 0.29
CA PRO A 77 -4.36 -11.22 1.57
C PRO A 77 -5.71 -10.53 1.46
N ALA A 78 -5.86 -9.49 0.62
CA ALA A 78 -7.14 -8.83 0.42
C ALA A 78 -8.19 -9.79 -0.15
N ILE A 79 -7.83 -10.53 -1.22
CA ILE A 79 -8.73 -11.54 -1.82
C ILE A 79 -8.94 -12.73 -0.87
N ALA A 80 -7.90 -13.21 -0.18
CA ALA A 80 -8.00 -14.34 0.73
C ALA A 80 -8.88 -14.02 1.95
N LEU A 81 -8.76 -12.81 2.52
CA LEU A 81 -9.58 -12.36 3.65
C LEU A 81 -11.07 -12.36 3.27
N GLY A 82 -11.42 -11.78 2.12
CA GLY A 82 -12.81 -11.78 1.69
C GLY A 82 -13.31 -13.16 1.26
N LEU A 83 -12.49 -13.97 0.58
CA LEU A 83 -12.87 -15.33 0.19
C LEU A 83 -13.07 -16.23 1.42
N ALA A 84 -12.28 -16.10 2.48
CA ALA A 84 -12.47 -16.86 3.71
C ALA A 84 -13.86 -16.59 4.32
N SER A 85 -14.22 -15.30 4.48
CA SER A 85 -15.54 -14.91 4.97
C SER A 85 -16.66 -15.35 4.02
N TYR A 86 -16.47 -15.23 2.71
CA TYR A 86 -17.43 -15.67 1.70
C TYR A 86 -17.68 -17.18 1.74
N LEU A 87 -16.61 -17.99 1.84
CA LEU A 87 -16.70 -19.43 1.98
C LEU A 87 -17.45 -19.84 3.26
N ALA A 88 -17.22 -19.14 4.37
CA ALA A 88 -17.95 -19.37 5.61
C ALA A 88 -19.45 -19.05 5.46
N VAL A 89 -19.81 -17.97 4.75
CA VAL A 89 -21.21 -17.65 4.43
C VAL A 89 -21.84 -18.72 3.55
N LEU A 90 -21.14 -19.17 2.50
CA LEU A 90 -21.62 -20.27 1.64
C LEU A 90 -21.84 -21.56 2.42
N GLU A 91 -20.93 -21.91 3.34
CA GLU A 91 -21.09 -23.05 4.24
C GLU A 91 -22.34 -22.92 5.09
N GLY A 92 -22.52 -21.78 5.77
CA GLY A 92 -23.68 -21.52 6.61
C GLY A 92 -24.99 -21.56 5.83
N LEU A 93 -25.03 -20.97 4.64
CA LEU A 93 -26.20 -21.00 3.75
C LEU A 93 -26.49 -22.42 3.25
N TRP A 94 -25.46 -23.21 2.94
CA TRP A 94 -25.65 -24.61 2.57
C TRP A 94 -26.18 -25.45 3.74
N LEU A 95 -25.63 -25.30 4.94
CA LEU A 95 -26.08 -26.05 6.12
C LEU A 95 -27.53 -25.76 6.49
N THR A 96 -27.98 -24.51 6.27
CA THR A 96 -29.34 -24.06 6.57
C THR A 96 -30.35 -24.37 5.48
N THR A 97 -30.03 -24.08 4.21
CA THR A 97 -30.97 -24.25 3.08
C THR A 97 -30.89 -25.61 2.41
N ARG A 98 -29.77 -26.34 2.59
CA ARG A 98 -29.42 -27.56 1.85
C ARG A 98 -29.41 -27.42 0.33
N ASN A 99 -29.39 -26.19 -0.20
CA ASN A 99 -29.28 -25.94 -1.63
C ASN A 99 -27.86 -26.30 -2.13
N THR A 100 -27.79 -27.18 -3.12
CA THR A 100 -26.53 -27.67 -3.70
C THR A 100 -25.72 -26.59 -4.43
N ALA A 101 -26.35 -25.50 -4.88
CA ALA A 101 -25.67 -24.38 -5.54
C ALA A 101 -24.63 -23.73 -4.61
N PHE A 102 -24.96 -23.52 -3.32
CA PHE A 102 -24.01 -22.97 -2.35
C PHE A 102 -22.82 -23.91 -2.11
N ARG A 103 -23.06 -25.22 -2.10
CA ARG A 103 -22.01 -26.23 -1.99
C ARG A 103 -21.10 -26.23 -3.22
N ASN A 104 -21.67 -26.16 -4.42
CA ASN A 104 -20.92 -26.13 -5.68
C ASN A 104 -20.04 -24.88 -5.74
N LEU A 105 -20.60 -23.71 -5.38
CA LEU A 105 -19.84 -22.47 -5.25
C LEU A 105 -18.71 -22.61 -4.24
N ARG A 106 -18.97 -23.14 -3.04
CA ARG A 106 -17.94 -23.33 -2.00
C ARG A 106 -16.78 -24.18 -2.50
N LEU A 107 -17.09 -25.35 -3.08
CA LEU A 107 -16.08 -26.29 -3.58
C LEU A 107 -15.30 -25.73 -4.77
N PHE A 108 -15.92 -24.83 -5.55
CA PHE A 108 -15.23 -24.10 -6.58
C PHE A 108 -14.26 -23.06 -5.99
N TRP A 109 -14.76 -22.18 -5.11
CA TRP A 109 -13.99 -21.06 -4.55
C TRP A 109 -12.89 -21.48 -3.59
N ILE A 110 -13.00 -22.63 -2.90
CA ILE A 110 -11.96 -23.11 -1.98
C ILE A 110 -10.63 -23.38 -2.69
N ARG A 111 -10.66 -23.78 -3.97
CA ARG A 111 -9.45 -24.01 -4.78
C ARG A 111 -8.74 -22.69 -5.09
N ILE A 112 -9.51 -21.67 -5.48
CA ILE A 112 -9.01 -20.32 -5.74
C ILE A 112 -8.45 -19.70 -4.45
N PHE A 113 -9.18 -19.86 -3.34
CA PHE A 113 -8.74 -19.44 -2.02
C PHE A 113 -7.40 -20.07 -1.63
N ALA A 114 -7.24 -21.39 -1.80
CA ALA A 114 -5.99 -22.08 -1.46
C ALA A 114 -4.78 -21.52 -2.24
N VAL A 115 -4.95 -21.26 -3.54
CA VAL A 115 -3.89 -20.67 -4.38
C VAL A 115 -3.59 -19.24 -3.93
N ALA A 116 -4.61 -18.39 -3.77
CA ALA A 116 -4.42 -17.00 -3.33
C ALA A 116 -3.77 -16.92 -1.93
N PHE A 117 -4.22 -17.75 -0.99
CA PHE A 117 -3.66 -17.81 0.35
C PHE A 117 -2.20 -18.27 0.33
N GLY A 118 -1.87 -19.32 -0.43
CA GLY A 118 -0.49 -19.77 -0.61
C GLY A 118 0.42 -18.68 -1.18
N MET A 119 -0.06 -17.93 -2.16
CA MET A 119 0.66 -16.78 -2.73
C MET A 119 0.89 -15.66 -1.70
N GLY A 120 -0.11 -15.39 -0.86
CA GLY A 120 0.01 -14.46 0.28
C GLY A 120 1.10 -14.88 1.27
N LEU A 121 1.18 -16.18 1.59
CA LEU A 121 2.22 -16.70 2.49
C LEU A 121 3.62 -16.62 1.90
N VAL A 122 3.78 -16.88 0.59
CA VAL A 122 5.10 -16.75 -0.05
C VAL A 122 5.56 -15.29 0.00
N SER A 123 4.66 -14.36 -0.29
CA SER A 123 4.91 -12.89 -0.30
C SER A 123 5.25 -12.30 1.05
N VAL A 124 4.66 -12.79 2.15
CA VAL A 124 5.00 -12.27 3.49
C VAL A 124 6.42 -12.63 3.93
N ILE A 125 6.95 -13.80 3.53
CA ILE A 125 8.28 -14.26 3.95
C ILE A 125 9.37 -13.24 3.58
N TRP A 126 9.28 -12.63 2.41
CA TRP A 126 10.24 -11.60 2.00
C TRP A 126 10.14 -10.34 2.85
N ILE A 127 8.93 -9.88 3.13
CA ILE A 127 8.68 -8.70 3.98
C ILE A 127 9.23 -8.93 5.39
N LEU A 128 9.06 -10.15 5.93
CA LEU A 128 9.58 -10.53 7.24
C LEU A 128 11.11 -10.59 7.25
N ALA A 129 11.72 -11.13 6.19
CA ALA A 129 13.17 -11.17 6.03
C ALA A 129 13.80 -9.75 5.96
N GLY A 130 13.03 -8.73 5.55
CA GLY A 130 13.42 -7.32 5.56
C GLY A 130 13.37 -6.63 6.93
N GLY A 131 13.05 -7.33 8.03
CA GLY A 131 13.15 -6.79 9.40
C GLY A 131 11.90 -6.10 9.98
N GLY A 132 10.74 -6.19 9.32
CA GLY A 132 9.52 -5.46 9.71
C GLY A 132 8.90 -5.80 11.08
N VAL A 133 9.24 -6.94 11.71
CA VAL A 133 8.56 -7.43 12.94
C VAL A 133 9.19 -6.89 14.23
N GLY A 134 10.50 -6.66 14.26
CA GLY A 134 11.23 -6.37 15.49
C GLY A 134 10.78 -5.08 16.20
N GLN A 135 10.36 -4.07 15.44
CA GLN A 135 9.92 -2.78 15.96
C GLN A 135 8.48 -2.80 16.52
N ALA A 136 7.62 -3.68 16.02
CA ALA A 136 6.19 -3.72 16.40
C ALA A 136 5.94 -4.36 17.77
N LEU A 137 6.86 -5.20 18.26
CA LEU A 137 6.66 -6.00 19.48
C LEU A 137 6.87 -5.22 20.79
N THR A 138 7.57 -4.08 20.75
CA THR A 138 8.01 -3.38 21.98
C THR A 138 7.12 -2.21 22.44
N GLY A 139 5.98 -1.95 21.78
CA GLY A 139 5.13 -0.77 22.08
C GLY A 139 3.66 -0.84 21.69
N TRP A 140 3.10 -2.02 21.41
CA TRP A 140 1.78 -2.18 20.75
C TRP A 140 0.54 -1.84 21.59
N ARG A 141 0.64 -1.82 22.93
CA ARG A 141 -0.53 -1.74 23.84
C ARG A 141 -1.31 -0.41 23.80
N PRO A 142 -0.68 0.78 23.79
CA PRO A 142 -1.41 2.06 23.84
C PRO A 142 -2.22 2.33 22.57
N ASP A 143 -1.71 1.90 21.42
CA ASP A 143 -2.28 2.23 20.12
C ASP A 143 -3.37 1.24 19.66
N LEU A 144 -3.47 0.07 20.32
CA LEU A 144 -4.37 -1.03 19.95
C LEU A 144 -5.87 -0.67 20.05
N LEU A 145 -6.23 0.30 20.90
CA LEU A 145 -7.61 0.77 21.05
C LEU A 145 -7.78 2.20 20.54
N SER A 146 -6.80 2.72 19.79
CA SER A 146 -6.91 4.06 19.22
C SER A 146 -8.03 4.10 18.17
N PRO A 147 -8.82 5.19 18.11
CA PRO A 147 -9.79 5.38 17.05
C PRO A 147 -9.14 5.27 15.66
N ALA A 148 -7.95 5.84 15.48
CA ALA A 148 -7.20 5.78 14.22
C ALA A 148 -7.00 4.34 13.72
N LEU A 149 -6.64 3.40 14.60
CA LEU A 149 -6.54 1.99 14.24
C LEU A 149 -7.90 1.40 13.85
N ALA A 150 -8.97 1.71 14.60
CA ALA A 150 -10.30 1.16 14.33
C ALA A 150 -10.84 1.58 12.96
N TYR A 151 -10.73 2.87 12.60
CA TYR A 151 -11.17 3.37 11.29
C TYR A 151 -10.28 2.85 10.16
N GLY A 152 -8.95 2.87 10.34
CA GLY A 152 -8.02 2.32 9.34
C GLY A 152 -8.23 0.83 9.10
N LEU A 153 -8.37 0.04 10.16
CA LEU A 153 -8.66 -1.40 10.08
C LEU A 153 -10.01 -1.66 9.40
N GLY A 154 -11.06 -0.93 9.81
CA GLY A 154 -12.38 -1.04 9.19
C GLY A 154 -12.33 -0.74 7.69
N HIS A 155 -11.65 0.33 7.31
CA HIS A 155 -11.46 0.73 5.91
C HIS A 155 -10.66 -0.33 5.12
N MET A 156 -9.63 -0.94 5.70
CA MET A 156 -8.86 -2.02 5.05
C MET A 156 -9.68 -3.31 4.90
N ILE A 157 -10.49 -3.67 5.90
CA ILE A 157 -11.35 -4.86 5.84
C ILE A 157 -12.43 -4.68 4.77
N LEU A 158 -13.09 -3.52 4.72
CA LEU A 158 -14.09 -3.26 3.69
C LEU A 158 -13.47 -3.21 2.28
N ALA A 159 -12.28 -2.62 2.12
CA ALA A 159 -11.52 -2.67 0.87
C ALA A 159 -11.30 -4.12 0.40
N ALA A 160 -10.88 -5.00 1.31
CA ALA A 160 -10.65 -6.42 1.01
C ALA A 160 -11.95 -7.15 0.60
N TYR A 161 -13.07 -6.83 1.26
CA TYR A 161 -14.38 -7.36 0.89
C TYR A 161 -14.85 -6.87 -0.48
N LEU A 162 -14.66 -5.60 -0.80
CA LEU A 162 -15.00 -5.05 -2.12
C LEU A 162 -14.12 -5.63 -3.22
N ALA A 163 -12.81 -5.77 -3.00
CA ALA A 163 -11.90 -6.43 -3.94
C ALA A 163 -12.34 -7.88 -4.22
N THR A 164 -12.72 -8.62 -3.19
CA THR A 164 -13.25 -9.98 -3.35
C THR A 164 -14.58 -9.99 -4.09
N ALA A 165 -15.53 -9.11 -3.73
CA ALA A 165 -16.81 -8.99 -4.39
C ALA A 165 -16.64 -8.67 -5.88
N LEU A 166 -15.64 -7.86 -6.24
CA LEU A 166 -15.29 -7.56 -7.61
C LEU A 166 -14.76 -8.77 -8.37
N VAL A 167 -13.87 -9.57 -7.76
CA VAL A 167 -13.37 -10.82 -8.36
C VAL A 167 -14.51 -11.84 -8.55
N VAL A 168 -15.31 -12.06 -7.51
CA VAL A 168 -16.46 -12.98 -7.55
C VAL A 168 -17.50 -12.51 -8.55
N GLY A 169 -17.83 -11.21 -8.55
CA GLY A 169 -18.76 -10.59 -9.48
C GLY A 169 -18.28 -10.67 -10.92
N ALA A 170 -17.02 -10.33 -11.21
CA ALA A 170 -16.46 -10.42 -12.56
C ALA A 170 -16.44 -11.86 -13.09
N ALA A 171 -16.01 -12.83 -12.26
CA ALA A 171 -16.04 -14.24 -12.62
C ALA A 171 -17.47 -14.72 -12.94
N SER A 172 -18.44 -14.32 -12.10
CA SER A 172 -19.85 -14.66 -12.27
C SER A 172 -20.47 -13.98 -13.50
N ALA A 173 -20.11 -12.73 -13.78
CA ALA A 173 -20.55 -12.00 -14.97
C ALA A 173 -20.03 -12.67 -16.25
N TRP A 174 -18.75 -13.03 -16.26
CA TRP A 174 -18.12 -13.71 -17.39
C TRP A 174 -18.81 -15.05 -17.72
N ARG A 175 -19.30 -15.75 -16.69
CA ARG A 175 -20.09 -16.98 -16.82
C ARG A 175 -21.49 -16.70 -17.31
N LEU A 176 -22.23 -15.77 -16.70
CA LEU A 176 -23.59 -15.41 -17.12
C LEU A 176 -23.67 -14.86 -18.55
N LEU A 177 -22.60 -14.24 -19.06
CA LEU A 177 -22.49 -13.83 -20.46
C LEU A 177 -22.43 -15.02 -21.45
N ARG A 178 -22.04 -16.22 -20.99
CA ARG A 178 -21.94 -17.45 -21.80
C ARG A 178 -23.08 -18.41 -21.52
N GLU A 179 -23.41 -18.59 -20.26
CA GLU A 179 -24.44 -19.49 -19.74
C GLU A 179 -25.37 -18.68 -18.83
N PRO A 180 -26.38 -18.00 -19.40
CA PRO A 180 -27.25 -17.08 -18.66
C PRO A 180 -28.11 -17.74 -17.58
N ASP A 181 -28.37 -19.05 -17.72
CA ASP A 181 -29.25 -19.83 -16.86
C ASP A 181 -28.51 -20.55 -15.70
N GLU A 182 -27.20 -20.30 -15.52
CA GLU A 182 -26.42 -20.91 -14.46
C GLU A 182 -26.79 -20.33 -13.08
N GLU A 183 -27.43 -21.16 -12.25
CA GLU A 183 -27.93 -20.77 -10.92
C GLU A 183 -26.80 -20.32 -9.99
N GLU A 184 -25.67 -21.05 -9.97
CA GLU A 184 -24.52 -20.76 -9.13
C GLU A 184 -23.95 -19.36 -9.41
N SER A 185 -23.69 -19.05 -10.67
CA SER A 185 -23.17 -17.74 -11.09
C SER A 185 -24.17 -16.62 -10.82
N CYS A 186 -25.47 -16.87 -10.97
CA CYS A 186 -26.52 -15.90 -10.64
C CYS A 186 -26.55 -15.58 -9.13
N LEU A 187 -26.45 -16.60 -8.27
CA LEU A 187 -26.38 -16.42 -6.81
C LEU A 187 -25.12 -15.66 -6.40
N ALA A 188 -23.96 -16.04 -6.93
CA ALA A 188 -22.70 -15.37 -6.68
C ALA A 188 -22.72 -13.89 -7.11
N MET A 189 -23.31 -13.60 -8.28
CA MET A 189 -23.52 -12.22 -8.74
C MET A 189 -24.42 -11.42 -7.79
N LYS A 190 -25.54 -11.99 -7.31
CA LYS A 190 -26.44 -11.31 -6.35
C LYS A 190 -25.71 -10.95 -5.05
N MET A 191 -24.87 -11.85 -4.53
CA MET A 191 -24.08 -11.59 -3.33
C MET A 191 -23.03 -10.49 -3.58
N ALA A 192 -22.36 -10.49 -4.74
CA ALA A 192 -21.40 -9.45 -5.11
C ALA A 192 -22.08 -8.07 -5.22
N VAL A 193 -23.24 -7.99 -5.89
CA VAL A 193 -24.05 -6.77 -5.98
C VAL A 193 -24.48 -6.26 -4.60
N GLY A 194 -24.88 -7.16 -3.70
CA GLY A 194 -25.19 -6.81 -2.32
C GLY A 194 -23.99 -6.16 -1.60
N MET A 195 -22.78 -6.71 -1.80
CA MET A 195 -21.57 -6.11 -1.25
C MET A 195 -21.26 -4.75 -1.84
N PHE A 196 -21.41 -4.56 -3.15
CA PHE A 196 -21.21 -3.24 -3.76
C PHE A 196 -22.21 -2.21 -3.23
N ALA A 197 -23.48 -2.60 -3.08
CA ALA A 197 -24.54 -1.71 -2.62
C ALA A 197 -24.38 -1.27 -1.15
N ILE A 198 -23.70 -2.08 -0.32
CA ILE A 198 -23.56 -1.84 1.12
C ILE A 198 -22.14 -1.40 1.49
N ALA A 199 -21.14 -2.18 1.10
CA ALA A 199 -19.76 -1.92 1.51
C ALA A 199 -19.12 -0.75 0.78
N ALA A 200 -19.47 -0.44 -0.48
CA ALA A 200 -18.87 0.71 -1.18
C ALA A 200 -19.27 2.07 -0.54
N PRO A 201 -20.54 2.31 -0.18
CA PRO A 201 -20.90 3.51 0.61
C PRO A 201 -20.18 3.57 1.96
N LEU A 202 -20.13 2.45 2.69
CA LEU A 202 -19.44 2.40 3.99
C LEU A 202 -17.93 2.62 3.85
N GLN A 203 -17.32 2.11 2.78
CA GLN A 203 -15.91 2.28 2.47
C GLN A 203 -15.56 3.76 2.25
N LEU A 204 -16.43 4.49 1.54
CA LEU A 204 -16.28 5.92 1.30
C LEU A 204 -16.35 6.72 2.60
N VAL A 205 -17.32 6.41 3.47
CA VAL A 205 -17.45 7.04 4.78
C VAL A 205 -16.24 6.75 5.67
N LEU A 206 -15.81 5.49 5.76
CA LEU A 206 -14.63 5.14 6.54
C LEU A 206 -13.34 5.74 5.97
N GLY A 207 -13.26 5.92 4.65
CA GLY A 207 -12.15 6.59 3.99
C GLY A 207 -12.06 8.06 4.38
N ASP A 208 -13.18 8.78 4.33
CA ASP A 208 -13.26 10.19 4.76
C ASP A 208 -12.90 10.34 6.25
N LEU A 209 -13.46 9.49 7.11
CA LEU A 209 -13.15 9.48 8.54
C LEU A 209 -11.68 9.15 8.84
N SER A 210 -11.04 8.33 7.99
CA SER A 210 -9.62 7.99 8.13
C SER A 210 -8.75 9.15 7.66
N GLY A 211 -9.07 9.78 6.53
CA GLY A 211 -8.32 10.91 5.96
C GLY A 211 -8.47 12.22 6.72
N ALA A 212 -9.61 12.46 7.37
CA ALA A 212 -9.85 13.66 8.19
C ALA A 212 -8.91 13.78 9.42
N ARG A 213 -8.12 12.73 9.71
CA ARG A 213 -7.16 12.70 10.82
C ARG A 213 -5.70 12.88 10.41
N SER A 214 -5.44 13.07 9.12
CA SER A 214 -4.09 13.35 8.61
C SER A 214 -3.60 14.72 9.09
N ALA A 215 -2.32 14.82 9.46
CA ALA A 215 -1.76 15.97 10.18
C ALA A 215 -1.45 17.21 9.31
N GLY A 216 -1.89 17.24 8.04
CA GLY A 216 -1.64 18.36 7.13
C GLY A 216 -2.21 18.15 5.72
N PRO A 217 -2.09 19.15 4.83
CA PRO A 217 -2.51 19.02 3.45
C PRO A 217 -1.71 17.92 2.75
N ALA A 218 -2.43 16.99 2.12
CA ALA A 218 -1.83 15.87 1.41
C ALA A 218 -0.98 16.37 0.21
N PRO A 219 0.19 15.76 -0.06
CA PRO A 219 0.94 16.04 -1.27
C PRO A 219 0.13 15.65 -2.52
N ILE A 220 0.43 16.27 -3.66
CA ILE A 220 -0.31 16.10 -4.93
C ILE A 220 -0.45 14.63 -5.35
N GLU A 221 0.57 13.81 -5.10
CA GLU A 221 0.59 12.37 -5.42
C GLU A 221 -0.42 11.59 -4.59
N ALA A 222 -0.50 11.88 -3.29
CA ALA A 222 -1.50 11.31 -2.40
C ALA A 222 -2.91 11.79 -2.75
N GLY A 223 -3.06 13.05 -3.17
CA GLY A 223 -4.33 13.58 -3.67
C GLY A 223 -4.81 12.84 -4.93
N ALA A 224 -3.92 12.59 -5.89
CA ALA A 224 -4.24 11.85 -7.10
C ALA A 224 -4.61 10.38 -6.80
N ALA A 225 -3.84 9.70 -5.96
CA ALA A 225 -4.14 8.35 -5.53
C ALA A 225 -5.47 8.26 -4.75
N GLY A 226 -5.76 9.26 -3.89
CA GLY A 226 -7.04 9.36 -3.18
C GLY A 226 -8.22 9.53 -4.13
N ALA A 227 -8.08 10.35 -5.17
CA ALA A 227 -9.11 10.51 -6.20
C ALA A 227 -9.39 9.20 -6.96
N VAL A 228 -8.36 8.38 -7.22
CA VAL A 228 -8.52 7.05 -7.82
C VAL A 228 -9.34 6.15 -6.91
N VAL A 229 -9.01 6.08 -5.60
CA VAL A 229 -9.76 5.26 -4.63
C VAL A 229 -11.23 5.68 -4.59
N VAL A 230 -11.49 6.97 -4.43
CA VAL A 230 -12.86 7.51 -4.41
C VAL A 230 -13.59 7.22 -5.71
N GLY A 231 -12.93 7.37 -6.85
CA GLY A 231 -13.51 7.06 -8.16
C GLY A 231 -13.90 5.59 -8.31
N VAL A 232 -13.06 4.67 -7.81
CA VAL A 232 -13.36 3.23 -7.79
C VAL A 232 -14.56 2.95 -6.87
N ASP A 233 -14.59 3.50 -5.65
CA ASP A 233 -15.68 3.28 -4.71
C ASP A 233 -17.02 3.82 -5.24
N LEU A 234 -17.03 4.99 -5.86
CA LEU A 234 -18.22 5.55 -6.52
C LEU A 234 -18.69 4.68 -7.69
N ALA A 235 -17.77 4.15 -8.49
CA ALA A 235 -18.10 3.24 -9.58
C ALA A 235 -18.72 1.93 -9.06
N LEU A 236 -18.16 1.36 -7.99
CA LEU A 236 -18.70 0.17 -7.34
C LEU A 236 -20.07 0.45 -6.72
N MET A 237 -20.25 1.59 -6.05
CA MET A 237 -21.56 2.00 -5.51
C MET A 237 -22.63 2.12 -6.61
N ALA A 238 -22.28 2.75 -7.75
CA ALA A 238 -23.18 2.85 -8.90
C ALA A 238 -23.51 1.47 -9.49
N LEU A 239 -22.52 0.58 -9.57
CA LEU A 239 -22.71 -0.80 -10.03
C LEU A 239 -23.60 -1.60 -9.06
N GLY A 240 -23.45 -1.40 -7.75
CA GLY A 240 -24.32 -1.98 -6.72
C GLY A 240 -25.76 -1.51 -6.87
N ALA A 241 -25.99 -0.22 -7.07
CA ALA A 241 -27.33 0.33 -7.31
C ALA A 241 -27.95 -0.20 -8.62
N TRP A 242 -27.19 -0.22 -9.72
CA TRP A 242 -27.64 -0.75 -11.00
C TRP A 242 -27.96 -2.25 -10.92
N GLY A 243 -27.08 -3.03 -10.29
CA GLY A 243 -27.28 -4.45 -10.06
C GLY A 243 -28.50 -4.72 -9.18
N ALA A 244 -28.68 -3.97 -8.09
CA ALA A 244 -29.84 -4.12 -7.21
C ALA A 244 -31.15 -3.84 -7.95
N TYR A 245 -31.17 -2.81 -8.79
CA TYR A 245 -32.30 -2.54 -9.69
C TYR A 245 -32.58 -3.71 -10.65
N LEU A 246 -31.55 -4.29 -11.26
CA LEU A 246 -31.71 -5.46 -12.16
C LEU A 246 -32.18 -6.72 -11.43
N ILE A 247 -31.72 -6.93 -10.20
CA ILE A 247 -32.19 -8.02 -9.31
C ILE A 247 -33.67 -7.83 -9.02
N TRP A 248 -34.09 -6.62 -8.61
CA TRP A 248 -35.48 -6.29 -8.34
C TRP A 248 -36.39 -6.48 -9.56
N ARG A 249 -35.87 -6.18 -10.76
CA ARG A 249 -36.58 -6.42 -12.03
C ARG A 249 -36.54 -7.87 -12.53
N GLY A 250 -35.80 -8.76 -11.87
CA GLY A 250 -35.64 -10.15 -12.28
C GLY A 250 -34.87 -10.35 -13.59
N ARG A 251 -33.99 -9.40 -13.98
CA ARG A 251 -33.32 -9.38 -15.31
C ARG A 251 -31.80 -9.52 -15.27
N LEU A 252 -31.22 -9.90 -14.13
CA LEU A 252 -29.78 -9.90 -13.91
C LEU A 252 -28.98 -10.71 -14.95
N GLY A 253 -29.41 -11.95 -15.24
CA GLY A 253 -28.71 -12.84 -16.19
C GLY A 253 -28.74 -12.38 -17.64
N GLY A 254 -29.76 -11.60 -18.04
CA GLY A 254 -29.92 -11.12 -19.42
C GLY A 254 -29.35 -9.73 -19.68
N ALA A 255 -28.78 -9.06 -18.68
CA ALA A 255 -28.32 -7.68 -18.78
C ALA A 255 -26.84 -7.59 -19.24
N ALA A 256 -26.58 -7.96 -20.50
CA ALA A 256 -25.21 -8.00 -21.03
C ALA A 256 -24.36 -6.74 -20.79
N PRO A 257 -24.88 -5.49 -20.91
CA PRO A 257 -24.08 -4.29 -20.62
C PRO A 257 -23.60 -4.21 -19.17
N PHE A 258 -24.46 -4.60 -18.23
CA PHE A 258 -24.11 -4.65 -16.81
C PHE A 258 -23.02 -5.70 -16.56
N LEU A 259 -23.20 -6.91 -17.09
CA LEU A 259 -22.24 -8.00 -16.92
C LEU A 259 -20.87 -7.66 -17.52
N TRP A 260 -20.82 -7.09 -18.73
CA TRP A 260 -19.57 -6.62 -19.32
C TRP A 260 -18.91 -5.52 -18.50
N THR A 261 -19.69 -4.62 -17.91
CA THR A 261 -19.16 -3.58 -17.01
C THR A 261 -18.47 -4.20 -15.79
N CYS A 262 -19.07 -5.22 -15.15
CA CYS A 262 -18.44 -5.96 -14.05
C CYS A 262 -17.11 -6.60 -14.45
N VAL A 263 -17.03 -7.18 -15.66
CA VAL A 263 -15.81 -7.82 -16.18
C VAL A 263 -14.71 -6.78 -16.45
N VAL A 264 -15.06 -5.69 -17.12
CA VAL A 264 -14.10 -4.62 -17.46
C VAL A 264 -13.61 -3.89 -16.21
N LEU A 265 -14.47 -3.72 -15.21
CA LEU A 265 -14.11 -3.05 -13.96
C LEU A 265 -13.25 -3.95 -13.04
N ALA A 266 -13.12 -5.25 -13.32
CA ALA A 266 -12.38 -6.19 -12.46
C ALA A 266 -10.97 -5.72 -12.04
N PRO A 267 -10.14 -5.15 -12.94
CA PRO A 267 -8.81 -4.64 -12.56
C PRO A 267 -8.85 -3.43 -11.61
N ALA A 268 -9.97 -2.70 -11.55
CA ALA A 268 -10.10 -1.49 -10.74
C ALA A 268 -9.97 -1.78 -9.23
N GLY A 269 -10.34 -2.98 -8.77
CA GLY A 269 -10.15 -3.37 -7.37
C GLY A 269 -8.68 -3.48 -6.98
N ILE A 270 -7.82 -3.97 -7.88
CA ILE A 270 -6.37 -4.01 -7.67
C ILE A 270 -5.80 -2.58 -7.67
N VAL A 271 -6.23 -1.76 -8.65
CA VAL A 271 -5.80 -0.36 -8.75
C VAL A 271 -6.20 0.43 -7.51
N GLY A 272 -7.43 0.28 -7.02
CA GLY A 272 -7.93 0.93 -5.80
C GLY A 272 -7.16 0.49 -4.55
N ALA A 273 -6.88 -0.81 -4.40
CA ALA A 273 -6.09 -1.32 -3.28
C ALA A 273 -4.66 -0.77 -3.27
N LEU A 274 -4.00 -0.74 -4.43
CA LEU A 274 -2.64 -0.19 -4.57
C LEU A 274 -2.61 1.32 -4.35
N ALA A 275 -3.60 2.05 -4.89
CA ALA A 275 -3.74 3.48 -4.69
C ALA A 275 -3.99 3.82 -3.22
N GLY A 276 -4.88 3.09 -2.54
CA GLY A 276 -5.17 3.28 -1.11
C GLY A 276 -3.95 3.02 -0.22
N TRP A 277 -3.18 1.97 -0.52
CA TRP A 277 -1.91 1.74 0.16
C TRP A 277 -0.91 2.87 -0.10
N LEU A 278 -0.80 3.35 -1.34
CA LEU A 278 0.09 4.45 -1.69
C LEU A 278 -0.27 5.73 -0.92
N VAL A 279 -1.56 6.06 -0.78
CA VAL A 279 -2.03 7.19 0.05
C VAL A 279 -1.55 7.02 1.49
N ALA A 280 -1.78 5.84 2.09
CA ALA A 280 -1.44 5.59 3.48
C ALA A 280 0.08 5.63 3.74
N GLU A 281 0.88 5.13 2.79
CA GLU A 281 2.34 5.11 2.90
C GLU A 281 2.94 6.51 2.74
N ILE A 282 2.41 7.32 1.81
CA ILE A 282 2.83 8.71 1.63
C ILE A 282 2.49 9.55 2.88
N ASP A 283 1.32 9.33 3.47
CA ASP A 283 0.84 10.09 4.63
C ASP A 283 1.67 9.80 5.91
N ARG A 284 2.20 8.58 6.06
CA ARG A 284 3.12 8.23 7.17
C ARG A 284 4.50 8.92 7.12
N SER A 285 4.85 9.59 6.02
CA SER A 285 6.02 10.46 5.86
C SER A 285 7.42 9.77 5.95
N PRO A 286 8.45 10.35 5.28
CA PRO A 286 9.48 9.62 4.51
C PRO A 286 10.61 8.94 5.29
N ALA A 287 10.66 9.04 6.62
CA ALA A 287 11.79 8.54 7.42
C ALA A 287 11.71 7.04 7.74
N SER A 288 10.52 6.45 7.82
CA SER A 288 10.33 5.02 8.14
C SER A 288 10.84 4.09 7.03
N LEU A 289 10.78 4.53 5.77
CA LEU A 289 11.26 3.77 4.60
C LEU A 289 12.79 3.75 4.49
N VAL A 290 13.48 4.73 5.09
CA VAL A 290 14.94 4.89 4.97
C VAL A 290 15.70 3.99 5.95
N GLY A 291 15.08 3.59 7.05
CA GLY A 291 15.70 2.73 8.07
C GLY A 291 15.60 1.22 7.80
N ALA A 292 14.52 0.75 7.17
CA ALA A 292 14.21 -0.68 7.08
C ALA A 292 14.88 -1.41 5.91
N ALA A 293 15.14 -0.74 4.79
CA ALA A 293 15.76 -1.37 3.62
C ALA A 293 17.30 -1.47 3.69
N GLN A 294 17.92 -1.06 4.81
CA GLN A 294 19.36 -1.23 5.02
C GLN A 294 19.66 -2.70 5.38
N GLY A 295 19.66 -3.61 4.40
CA GLY A 295 20.04 -5.00 4.69
C GLY A 295 19.98 -6.01 3.55
N VAL A 296 19.27 -5.77 2.45
CA VAL A 296 19.17 -6.76 1.35
C VAL A 296 20.06 -6.37 0.17
N PRO A 297 21.09 -7.16 -0.17
CA PRO A 297 21.89 -6.92 -1.37
C PRO A 297 21.01 -6.87 -2.63
N SER A 298 21.39 -6.08 -3.63
CA SER A 298 20.61 -5.87 -4.86
C SER A 298 20.38 -7.16 -5.67
N GLY A 299 21.33 -8.10 -5.63
CA GLY A 299 21.23 -9.40 -6.31
C GLY A 299 20.02 -10.23 -5.85
N PRO A 300 19.89 -10.56 -4.55
CA PRO A 300 18.71 -11.20 -3.99
C PRO A 300 17.38 -10.50 -4.33
N PHE A 301 17.35 -9.16 -4.37
CA PHE A 301 16.14 -8.42 -4.72
C PHE A 301 15.70 -8.65 -6.18
N LEU A 302 16.64 -8.61 -7.14
CA LEU A 302 16.30 -8.87 -8.54
C LEU A 302 15.84 -10.32 -8.76
N THR A 303 16.49 -11.28 -8.09
CA THR A 303 16.04 -12.68 -8.10
C THR A 303 14.63 -12.82 -7.55
N PHE A 304 14.34 -12.15 -6.43
CA PHE A 304 12.99 -12.11 -5.85
C PHE A 304 11.97 -11.58 -6.86
N VAL A 305 12.22 -10.41 -7.46
CA VAL A 305 11.31 -9.81 -8.43
C VAL A 305 11.06 -10.75 -9.61
N ALA A 306 12.12 -11.36 -10.16
CA ALA A 306 12.00 -12.29 -11.28
C ALA A 306 11.16 -13.53 -10.93
N VAL A 307 11.44 -14.16 -9.78
CA VAL A 307 10.66 -15.31 -9.30
C VAL A 307 9.20 -14.91 -9.07
N TYR A 308 8.96 -13.73 -8.51
CA TYR A 308 7.61 -13.26 -8.20
C TYR A 308 6.78 -12.98 -9.43
N VAL A 309 7.36 -12.34 -10.45
CA VAL A 309 6.66 -12.11 -11.72
C VAL A 309 6.22 -13.44 -12.32
N VAL A 310 7.09 -14.45 -12.33
CA VAL A 310 6.76 -15.78 -12.89
C VAL A 310 5.68 -16.47 -12.06
N VAL A 311 5.87 -16.57 -10.74
CA VAL A 311 4.95 -17.29 -9.86
C VAL A 311 3.58 -16.59 -9.82
N PHE A 312 3.55 -15.26 -9.81
CA PHE A 312 2.33 -14.47 -9.90
C PHE A 312 1.61 -14.70 -11.23
N ALA A 313 2.33 -14.66 -12.37
CA ALA A 313 1.74 -14.89 -13.68
C ALA A 313 1.15 -16.31 -13.79
N LEU A 314 1.85 -17.33 -13.27
CA LEU A 314 1.36 -18.71 -13.23
C LEU A 314 0.12 -18.84 -12.33
N ALA A 315 0.12 -18.22 -11.15
CA ALA A 315 -1.02 -18.22 -10.24
C ALA A 315 -2.24 -17.53 -10.87
N ALA A 316 -2.06 -16.35 -11.47
CA ALA A 316 -3.10 -15.62 -12.17
C ALA A 316 -3.66 -16.44 -13.34
N PHE A 317 -2.79 -17.02 -14.17
CA PHE A 317 -3.19 -17.91 -15.26
C PHE A 317 -3.99 -19.11 -14.75
N HIS A 318 -3.54 -19.76 -13.67
CA HIS A 318 -4.24 -20.89 -13.08
C HIS A 318 -5.63 -20.50 -12.56
N ILE A 319 -5.74 -19.38 -11.82
CA ILE A 319 -7.02 -18.86 -11.31
C ILE A 319 -7.98 -18.53 -12.45
N LEU A 320 -7.51 -17.82 -13.48
CA LEU A 320 -8.34 -17.49 -14.65
C LEU A 320 -8.79 -18.76 -15.40
N THR A 321 -7.94 -19.76 -15.47
CA THR A 321 -8.29 -21.07 -16.06
C THR A 321 -9.33 -21.80 -15.22
N LEU A 322 -9.25 -21.75 -13.88
CA LEU A 322 -10.27 -22.29 -12.99
C LEU A 322 -11.61 -21.57 -13.20
N ILE A 323 -11.62 -20.24 -13.25
CA ILE A 323 -12.81 -19.42 -13.52
C ILE A 323 -13.44 -19.79 -14.86
N GLY A 324 -12.63 -19.97 -15.90
CA GLY A 324 -13.12 -20.38 -17.22
C GLY A 324 -13.81 -21.76 -17.24
N ARG A 325 -13.48 -22.67 -16.32
CA ARG A 325 -14.14 -23.99 -16.20
C ARG A 325 -15.44 -23.95 -15.41
N GLY A 326 -15.61 -22.94 -14.56
CA GLY A 326 -16.80 -22.76 -13.71
C GLY A 326 -16.99 -23.81 -12.60
N PRO A 327 -17.96 -23.59 -11.70
CA PRO A 327 -18.37 -24.59 -10.73
C PRO A 327 -19.02 -25.77 -11.45
N ARG A 328 -18.46 -26.98 -11.27
CA ARG A 328 -19.06 -28.20 -11.82
C ARG A 328 -20.12 -28.72 -10.86
N PRO A 329 -21.33 -29.08 -11.34
CA PRO A 329 -22.27 -29.86 -10.56
C PRO A 329 -21.61 -31.20 -10.23
N LEU A 330 -21.42 -31.50 -8.95
CA LEU A 330 -21.03 -32.85 -8.54
C LEU A 330 -22.28 -33.73 -8.56
N PRO A 331 -22.17 -35.00 -9.03
CA PRO A 331 -23.24 -35.97 -8.87
C PRO A 331 -23.68 -36.03 -7.40
N LEU A 332 -24.99 -36.07 -7.16
CA LEU A 332 -25.51 -36.24 -5.80
C LEU A 332 -25.05 -37.61 -5.29
N GLU A 333 -24.29 -37.64 -4.19
CA GLU A 333 -24.02 -38.88 -3.45
C GLU A 333 -25.36 -39.52 -3.08
N GLY A 334 -25.70 -40.63 -3.75
CA GLY A 334 -26.96 -41.36 -3.58
C GLY A 334 -27.77 -41.64 -4.84
N ALA A 335 -27.35 -41.19 -6.03
CA ALA A 335 -27.93 -41.63 -7.30
C ALA A 335 -27.14 -42.80 -7.91
N ALA A 336 -27.19 -43.96 -7.25
CA ALA A 336 -26.79 -45.26 -7.77
C ALA A 336 -27.72 -46.34 -7.19
#